data_AF-A0A1V1W5V0-F1
#
_entry.id   AF-A0A1V1W5V0-F1
#
_cell.length_a   1.000
_cell.length_b   1.000
_cell.length_c   1.000
_cell.angle_alpha   90.00
_cell.angle_beta   90.00
_cell.angle_gamma   90.00
#
_symmetry.space_group_name_H-M   'P 1'
#
loop_
_entity.id
_entity.type
_entity.pdbx_description
1 polymer ?
#
loop_
_entity_poly.entity_id
_entity_poly.type
_entity_poly.pdbx_seq_one_letter_code
_entity_poly.pdbx_strand_id
1 'polypeptide(L)'
;MTWSNTIDLTRVLNGVRDGGNRGLKLGGEHVLDVAVAHTPIEEGTLSRTGKVSTDEAALKAAVSFDGPYAVVQHEDLTLRHDPGRTAKFLENAFNSQRMVIAQIITTSIRRELGA
;
A
#
# COMPACT_ATOMS: atom_id res chain seq x y z
N MET A 1 48.77 7.98 7.73
CA MET A 1 47.35 8.38 7.79
C MET A 1 46.64 7.64 6.67
N THR A 2 45.99 6.52 6.98
CA THR A 2 45.33 5.67 5.99
C THR A 2 43.85 6.03 5.96
N TRP A 3 43.40 6.59 4.84
CA TRP A 3 41.98 6.74 4.54
C TRP A 3 41.52 5.43 3.89
N SER A 4 40.57 4.74 4.53
CA SER A 4 39.94 3.54 3.98
C SER A 4 38.47 3.82 3.77
N ASN A 5 38.01 3.69 2.53
CA ASN A 5 36.59 3.68 2.17
C ASN A 5 36.19 2.24 1.85
N THR A 6 35.60 1.55 2.83
CA THR A 6 35.04 0.21 2.64
C THR A 6 33.57 0.32 2.29
N ILE A 7 33.16 -0.33 1.21
CA ILE A 7 31.74 -0.52 0.90
C ILE A 7 31.26 -1.77 1.66
N ASP A 8 30.39 -1.56 2.66
CA ASP A 8 29.78 -2.64 3.43
C ASP A 8 28.48 -3.10 2.75
N LEU A 9 28.54 -4.23 2.04
CA LEU A 9 27.39 -4.81 1.36
C LEU A 9 26.28 -5.23 2.33
N THR A 10 26.62 -5.63 3.56
CA THR A 10 25.63 -6.01 4.58
C THR A 10 24.80 -4.80 4.97
N ARG A 11 25.44 -3.64 5.18
CA ARG A 11 24.74 -2.38 5.43
C ARG A 11 23.80 -2.00 4.29
N VAL A 12 24.24 -2.13 3.04
CA VAL A 12 23.41 -1.80 1.86
C VAL A 12 22.20 -2.74 1.77
N LEU A 13 22.39 -4.04 1.93
CA LEU A 13 21.30 -5.02 1.86
C LEU A 13 20.27 -4.81 2.97
N ASN A 14 20.72 -4.50 4.19
CA ASN A 14 19.82 -4.16 5.30
C ASN A 14 19.04 -2.87 5.02
N GLY A 15 19.70 -1.82 4.52
CA GLY A 15 19.01 -0.56 4.17
C GLY A 15 17.98 -0.74 3.07
N VAL A 16 18.25 -1.57 2.05
CA VAL A 16 17.26 -1.91 1.01
C VAL A 16 16.07 -2.66 1.61
N ARG A 17 16.32 -3.60 2.53
CA ARG A 17 15.26 -4.35 3.20
C ARG A 17 14.38 -3.46 4.07
N ASP A 18 14.98 -2.63 4.91
CA ASP A 18 14.29 -1.73 5.83
C ASP A 18 13.49 -0.66 5.07
N GLY A 19 14.12 -0.06 4.05
CA GLY A 19 13.46 0.91 3.18
C GLY A 19 12.34 0.30 2.34
N GLY A 20 12.53 -0.95 1.89
CA GLY A 20 11.50 -1.74 1.21
C GLY A 20 10.29 -1.98 2.10
N ASN A 21 10.49 -2.44 3.34
CA ASN A 21 9.43 -2.67 4.32
C ASN A 21 8.65 -1.38 4.64
N ARG A 22 9.38 -0.29 4.92
CA ARG A 22 8.76 1.03 5.14
C ARG A 22 7.95 1.47 3.92
N GLY A 23 8.53 1.33 2.73
CA GLY A 23 7.90 1.70 1.48
C GLY A 23 6.65 0.89 1.16
N LEU A 24 6.66 -0.41 1.44
CA LEU A 24 5.50 -1.30 1.27
C LEU A 24 4.36 -0.92 2.22
N LYS A 25 4.66 -0.62 3.49
CA LYS A 25 3.66 -0.13 4.44
C LYS A 25 3.02 1.17 3.97
N LEU A 26 3.83 2.18 3.62
CA LEU A 26 3.36 3.47 3.14
C LEU A 26 2.59 3.35 1.82
N GLY A 27 3.05 2.50 0.91
CA GLY A 27 2.35 2.22 -0.35
C GLY A 27 1.00 1.54 -0.12
N GLY A 28 0.92 0.61 0.83
CA GLY A 28 -0.33 0.00 1.28
C GLY A 28 -1.29 1.02 1.90
N GLU A 29 -0.78 1.94 2.73
CA GLU A 29 -1.57 3.03 3.33
C GLU A 29 -2.11 3.97 2.25
N HIS A 30 -1.28 4.36 1.27
CA HIS A 30 -1.72 5.15 0.12
C HIS A 30 -2.82 4.46 -0.69
N VAL A 31 -2.67 3.16 -0.95
CA VAL A 31 -3.72 2.38 -1.64
C VAL A 31 -4.99 2.32 -0.80
N LEU A 32 -4.88 2.12 0.51
CA LEU A 32 -6.02 2.09 1.40
C LEU A 32 -6.78 3.41 1.37
N ASP A 33 -6.09 4.55 1.42
CA ASP A 33 -6.72 5.87 1.37
C ASP A 33 -7.54 6.07 0.07
N VAL A 34 -6.95 5.72 -1.08
CA VAL A 34 -7.64 5.79 -2.38
C VAL A 34 -8.79 4.77 -2.45
N ALA A 35 -8.59 3.56 -1.94
CA ALA A 35 -9.64 2.54 -1.91
C ALA A 35 -10.83 2.99 -1.06
N VAL A 36 -10.59 3.54 0.13
CA VAL A 36 -11.61 4.11 1.03
C VAL A 36 -12.38 5.24 0.36
N ALA A 37 -11.74 6.08 -0.44
CA ALA A 37 -12.41 7.12 -1.22
C ALA A 37 -13.32 6.56 -2.34
N HIS A 38 -13.07 5.34 -2.81
CA HIS A 38 -13.89 4.64 -3.80
C HIS A 38 -14.92 3.67 -3.18
N THR A 39 -14.73 3.25 -1.93
CA THR A 39 -15.63 2.34 -1.23
C THR A 39 -17.02 2.98 -1.03
N PRO A 40 -18.11 2.22 -1.11
CA PRO A 40 -19.46 2.71 -0.78
C PRO A 40 -19.53 3.35 0.61
N ILE A 41 -20.26 4.47 0.74
CA ILE A 41 -20.18 5.40 1.88
C ILE A 41 -21.45 5.41 2.74
N GLU A 42 -22.50 4.70 2.36
CA GLU A 42 -23.88 4.86 2.86
C GLU A 42 -23.94 5.01 4.39
N GLU A 43 -23.36 4.07 5.13
CA GLU A 43 -23.18 4.16 6.59
C GLU A 43 -21.70 4.32 6.99
N GLY A 44 -20.79 4.31 6.00
CA GLY A 44 -19.34 4.27 6.16
C GLY A 44 -18.79 3.01 6.84
N THR A 45 -19.64 2.04 7.19
CA THR A 45 -19.24 0.85 7.96
C THR A 45 -18.18 0.03 7.24
N LEU A 46 -18.31 -0.18 5.92
CA LEU A 46 -17.28 -0.88 5.13
C LEU A 46 -15.97 -0.09 5.05
N SER A 47 -16.04 1.22 4.79
CA SER A 47 -14.83 2.04 4.68
C SER A 47 -13.97 2.01 5.94
N ARG A 48 -14.60 1.88 7.12
CA ARG A 48 -13.92 1.79 8.42
C ARG A 48 -13.27 0.44 8.70
N THR A 49 -13.55 -0.61 7.92
CA THR A 49 -12.90 -1.93 8.08
C THR A 49 -11.60 -2.06 7.28
N GLY A 50 -11.30 -1.09 6.42
CA GLY A 50 -10.09 -1.06 5.63
C GLY A 50 -8.82 -1.15 6.50
N LYS A 51 -7.92 -2.06 6.15
CA LYS A 51 -6.69 -2.34 6.90
C LYS A 51 -5.52 -2.62 5.98
N VAL A 52 -4.34 -2.12 6.37
CA VAL A 52 -3.05 -2.54 5.81
C VAL A 52 -2.43 -3.59 6.73
N SER A 53 -1.93 -4.68 6.16
CA SER A 53 -1.08 -5.65 6.84
C SER A 53 0.24 -5.80 6.11
N THR A 54 1.31 -6.05 6.85
CA THR A 54 2.66 -6.25 6.31
C THR A 54 3.22 -7.59 6.76
N ASP A 55 3.95 -8.24 5.86
CA ASP A 55 4.83 -9.35 6.16
C ASP A 55 6.25 -8.90 5.80
N GLU A 56 6.96 -8.41 6.82
CA GLU A 56 8.31 -7.87 6.67
C GLU A 56 9.36 -8.94 6.38
N ALA A 57 9.07 -10.20 6.73
CA ALA A 57 9.93 -11.32 6.42
C ALA A 57 9.88 -11.61 4.91
N ALA A 58 8.68 -11.57 4.33
CA ALA A 58 8.43 -11.84 2.93
C ALA A 58 8.48 -10.60 2.01
N LEU A 59 8.70 -9.40 2.55
CA LEU A 59 8.62 -8.12 1.83
C LEU A 59 7.28 -7.97 1.10
N LYS A 60 6.16 -8.13 1.83
CA LYS A 60 4.81 -7.99 1.30
C LYS A 60 3.98 -7.03 2.12
N ALA A 61 3.06 -6.34 1.45
CA ALA A 61 1.96 -5.63 2.08
C ALA A 61 0.65 -6.04 1.39
N ALA A 62 -0.43 -6.06 2.15
CA ALA A 62 -1.78 -6.30 1.66
C ALA A 62 -2.73 -5.23 2.20
N VAL A 63 -3.75 -4.91 1.41
CA VAL A 63 -4.87 -4.08 1.82
C VAL A 63 -6.12 -4.95 1.80
N SER A 64 -6.90 -4.90 2.87
CA SER A 64 -8.08 -5.73 3.05
C SER A 64 -9.25 -4.91 3.57
N PHE A 65 -10.45 -5.36 3.24
CA PHE A 65 -11.70 -4.90 3.83
C PHE A 65 -12.45 -6.12 4.36
N ASP A 66 -13.21 -5.92 5.42
CA ASP A 66 -13.96 -6.98 6.10
C ASP A 66 -15.42 -6.57 6.29
N GLY A 67 -16.26 -7.56 6.58
CA GLY A 67 -17.70 -7.41 6.80
C GLY A 67 -18.53 -8.31 5.88
N PRO A 68 -19.75 -8.66 6.30
CA PRO A 68 -20.57 -9.67 5.61
C PRO A 68 -20.97 -9.29 4.18
N TYR A 69 -20.88 -8.01 3.82
CA TYR A 69 -21.20 -7.48 2.50
C TYR A 69 -19.98 -6.93 1.75
N ALA A 70 -18.76 -7.03 2.29
CA ALA A 70 -17.56 -6.49 1.66
C ALA A 70 -17.32 -7.06 0.26
N VAL A 71 -17.46 -8.38 0.12
CA VAL A 71 -17.30 -9.08 -1.18
C VAL A 71 -18.39 -8.66 -2.15
N VAL A 72 -19.66 -8.62 -1.74
CA VAL A 72 -20.77 -8.24 -2.62
C VAL A 72 -20.59 -6.81 -3.12
N GLN A 73 -20.28 -5.86 -2.23
CA GLN A 73 -20.02 -4.46 -2.59
C GLN A 73 -18.77 -4.31 -3.48
N HIS A 74 -17.81 -5.23 -3.40
CA HIS A 74 -16.60 -5.20 -4.21
C HIS A 74 -16.77 -5.85 -5.59
N GLU A 75 -17.57 -6.90 -5.68
CA GLU A 75 -17.64 -7.78 -6.86
C GLU A 75 -18.87 -7.53 -7.73
N ASP A 76 -20.00 -7.13 -7.14
CA ASP A 76 -21.25 -6.97 -7.88
C ASP A 76 -21.28 -5.64 -8.66
N LEU A 77 -21.02 -5.72 -9.95
CA LEU A 77 -21.01 -4.59 -10.87
C LEU A 77 -22.41 -4.03 -11.20
N THR A 78 -23.49 -4.67 -10.73
CA THR A 78 -24.86 -4.19 -10.93
C THR A 78 -25.30 -3.17 -9.88
N LEU A 79 -24.58 -3.11 -8.76
CA LEU A 79 -24.84 -2.14 -7.69
C LEU A 79 -24.61 -0.70 -8.17
N ARG A 80 -25.47 0.20 -7.69
CA ARG A 80 -25.41 1.63 -7.99
C ARG A 80 -24.90 2.36 -6.76
N HIS A 81 -23.65 2.77 -6.81
CA HIS A 81 -23.04 3.55 -5.74
C HIS A 81 -23.12 5.05 -6.02
N ASP A 82 -22.94 5.83 -4.96
CA ASP A 82 -22.87 7.29 -5.02
C ASP A 82 -21.73 7.79 -5.95
N PRO A 83 -21.80 9.04 -6.45
CA PRO A 83 -20.77 9.63 -7.29
C PRO A 83 -19.35 9.48 -6.71
N GLY A 84 -18.42 8.99 -7.54
CA GLY A 84 -17.03 8.73 -7.13
C GLY A 84 -16.82 7.42 -6.37
N ARG A 85 -17.89 6.70 -6.02
CA ARG A 85 -17.84 5.37 -5.39
C ARG A 85 -18.09 4.29 -6.44
N THR A 86 -17.49 3.12 -6.24
CA THR A 86 -17.55 2.04 -7.24
C THR A 86 -17.32 0.67 -6.61
N ALA A 87 -17.88 -0.36 -7.24
CA ALA A 87 -17.39 -1.72 -7.12
C ALA A 87 -15.92 -1.78 -7.60
N LYS A 88 -15.22 -2.88 -7.29
CA LYS A 88 -13.79 -3.04 -7.57
C LYS A 88 -12.92 -1.91 -6.98
N PHE A 89 -13.38 -1.26 -5.90
CA PHE A 89 -12.70 -0.11 -5.27
C PHE A 89 -11.23 -0.39 -4.96
N LEU A 90 -10.90 -1.57 -4.44
CA LEU A 90 -9.53 -1.97 -4.12
C LEU A 90 -8.66 -2.21 -5.37
N GLU A 91 -9.17 -2.97 -6.34
CA GLU A 91 -8.46 -3.25 -7.60
C GLU A 91 -8.22 -1.96 -8.41
N ASN A 92 -9.21 -1.08 -8.48
CA ASN A 92 -9.12 0.22 -9.16
C ASN A 92 -8.14 1.15 -8.44
N ALA A 93 -8.17 1.21 -7.11
CA ALA A 93 -7.20 1.97 -6.33
C ALA A 93 -5.78 1.46 -6.57
N PHE A 94 -5.56 0.15 -6.46
CA PHE A 94 -4.24 -0.43 -6.69
C PHE A 94 -3.74 -0.17 -8.11
N ASN A 95 -4.57 -0.42 -9.12
CA ASN A 95 -4.20 -0.27 -10.52
C ASN A 95 -3.90 1.17 -10.92
N SER A 96 -4.72 2.13 -10.47
CA SER A 96 -4.50 3.55 -10.76
C SER A 96 -3.26 4.12 -10.07
N GLN A 97 -2.85 3.54 -8.92
CA GLN A 97 -1.77 4.06 -8.10
C GLN A 97 -0.43 3.33 -8.27
N ARG A 98 -0.30 2.37 -9.20
CA ARG A 98 0.93 1.55 -9.38
C ARG A 98 2.23 2.37 -9.45
N MET A 99 2.23 3.47 -10.20
CA MET A 99 3.41 4.33 -10.32
C MET A 99 3.73 5.10 -9.03
N VAL A 100 2.69 5.56 -8.32
CA VAL A 100 2.86 6.27 -7.05
C VAL A 100 3.40 5.32 -5.98
N ILE A 101 2.88 4.10 -5.91
CA ILE A 101 3.37 3.04 -5.01
C ILE A 101 4.86 2.76 -5.27
N ALA A 102 5.24 2.57 -6.54
CA ALA A 102 6.64 2.34 -6.92
C ALA A 102 7.55 3.51 -6.51
N GLN A 103 7.06 4.74 -6.64
CA GLN A 103 7.78 5.93 -6.21
C GLN A 103 7.92 6.01 -4.68
N ILE A 104 6.86 5.69 -3.91
CA ILE A 104 6.90 5.65 -2.44
C ILE A 104 7.95 4.63 -1.97
N ILE A 105 7.96 3.44 -2.56
CA ILE A 105 8.93 2.39 -2.23
C ILE A 105 10.35 2.85 -2.55
N THR A 106 10.57 3.35 -3.76
CA THR A 106 11.89 3.83 -4.20
C THR A 106 12.41 4.96 -3.30
N THR A 107 11.55 5.91 -2.95
CA THR A 107 11.90 7.03 -2.07
C THR A 107 12.27 6.54 -0.67
N SER A 108 11.54 5.56 -0.15
CA SER A 108 11.82 4.96 1.16
C SER A 108 13.17 4.26 1.18
N ILE A 109 13.50 3.49 0.13
CA ILE A 109 14.82 2.85 -0.02
C ILE A 109 15.95 3.88 -0.10
N ARG A 110 15.80 4.92 -0.94
CA ARG A 110 16.82 5.98 -1.05
C ARG A 110 17.09 6.66 0.28
N ARG A 111 16.03 6.97 1.02
CA ARG A 111 16.12 7.60 2.34
C ARG A 111 16.91 6.75 3.34
N GLU A 112 16.66 5.45 3.40
CA GLU A 112 17.40 4.56 4.31
C GLU A 112 18.87 4.39 3.89
N LEU A 113 19.17 4.52 2.59
CA LEU A 113 20.54 4.50 2.08
C LEU A 113 21.26 5.86 2.21
N GLY A 114 20.57 6.92 2.63
CA GLY A 114 21.12 8.27 2.73
C GLY A 114 21.32 8.97 1.39
N ALA A 115 20.51 8.62 0.38
CA ALA A 115 20.53 9.17 -0.97
C ALA A 115 19.28 10.00 -1.30
#